data_AF-A0A9R0V0A6-F1
#
_entry.id   AF-A0A9R0V0A6-F1
#
_cell.length_a   1.000
_cell.length_b   1.000
_cell.length_c   1.000
_cell.angle_alpha   90.00
_cell.angle_beta   90.00
_cell.angle_gamma   90.00
#
_symmetry.space_group_name_H-M   'P 1'
#
loop_
_entity.id
_entity.type
_entity.pdbx_description
1 polymer ?
#
loop_
_entity_poly.entity_id
_entity_poly.type
_entity_poly.pdbx_seq_one_letter_code
_entity_poly.pdbx_strand_id
1 'polypeptide(L)'
;MKNHEILAEEIQERDEEALKYLKDIKWYRITEPKGFKLEFHFNTNPFFKNEVLSKTYHMIDEDEPILEKAIGTEIEWYPGKSLTQKVLKKKPKKGSKNTKPITKIENCESFFNFFSPPQVPDDDEEIDEDTAEQLQNQMEQDYDIGYVYDVLCSTAVLCFNVCSLF
;
A
#
# COMPACT_ATOMS: atom_id res chain seq x y z
N MET A 1 14.73 -3.88 1.04
CA MET A 1 13.64 -4.83 1.38
C MET A 1 13.70 -6.16 0.63
N LYS A 2 14.66 -6.40 -0.27
CA LYS A 2 14.73 -7.61 -1.11
C LYS A 2 15.15 -8.91 -0.39
N ASN A 3 15.52 -8.84 0.90
CA ASN A 3 15.94 -10.02 1.66
C ASN A 3 14.77 -10.84 2.24
N HIS A 4 13.52 -10.39 2.07
CA HIS A 4 12.34 -11.13 2.47
C HIS A 4 11.46 -11.35 1.24
N GLU A 5 11.25 -12.61 0.85
CA GLU A 5 10.59 -12.99 -0.41
C GLU A 5 9.23 -12.30 -0.59
N ILE A 6 8.39 -12.32 0.46
CA ILE A 6 7.06 -11.70 0.45
C ILE A 6 7.10 -10.18 0.20
N LEU A 7 8.06 -9.46 0.79
CA LEU A 7 8.17 -8.01 0.60
C LEU A 7 8.79 -7.64 -0.75
N ALA A 8 9.58 -8.54 -1.33
CA ALA A 8 10.21 -8.34 -2.63
C ALA A 8 9.21 -8.51 -3.78
N GLU A 9 8.24 -9.41 -3.64
CA GLU A 9 7.20 -9.69 -4.64
C GLU A 9 6.25 -8.51 -4.86
N GLU A 10 6.00 -7.71 -3.82
CA GLU A 10 5.14 -6.52 -3.90
C GLU A 10 5.82 -5.31 -4.58
N ILE A 11 7.15 -5.30 -4.66
CA ILE A 11 7.91 -4.18 -5.23
C ILE A 11 8.07 -4.36 -6.73
N GLN A 12 7.41 -3.49 -7.49
CA GLN A 12 7.59 -3.45 -8.94
C GLN A 12 8.79 -2.58 -9.32
N GLU A 13 9.37 -2.83 -10.50
CA GLU A 13 10.53 -2.07 -11.02
C GLU A 13 10.30 -0.54 -11.01
N ARG A 14 9.06 -0.11 -11.27
CA ARG A 14 8.66 1.31 -11.25
C ARG A 14 8.65 1.94 -9.85
N ASP A 15 8.49 1.12 -8.81
CA ASP A 15 8.43 1.58 -7.42
C ASP A 15 9.85 1.84 -6.88
N GLU A 16 10.86 1.16 -7.43
CA GLU A 16 12.26 1.27 -7.01
C GLU A 16 12.76 2.72 -7.03
N GLU A 17 12.41 3.50 -8.05
CA GLU A 17 12.85 4.90 -8.16
C GLU A 17 12.28 5.79 -7.04
N ALA A 18 11.07 5.52 -6.56
CA ALA A 18 10.51 6.22 -5.41
C ALA A 18 11.07 5.68 -4.09
N LEU A 19 11.28 4.36 -4.00
CA LEU A 19 11.85 3.70 -2.81
C LEU A 19 13.31 4.09 -2.54
N LYS A 20 14.07 4.57 -3.54
CA LYS A 20 15.40 5.20 -3.31
C LYS A 20 15.36 6.40 -2.35
N TYR A 21 14.20 7.04 -2.20
CA TYR A 21 14.03 8.16 -1.29
C TYR A 21 13.57 7.71 0.10
N LEU A 22 13.27 6.41 0.29
CA LEU A 22 12.94 5.86 1.61
C LEU A 22 14.17 5.92 2.49
N LYS A 23 14.07 6.71 3.56
CA LYS A 23 15.14 6.98 4.50
C LYS A 23 15.10 6.03 5.68
N ASP A 24 13.90 5.77 6.20
CA ASP A 24 13.72 5.01 7.44
C ASP A 24 12.35 4.34 7.46
N ILE A 25 12.24 3.26 8.22
CA ILE A 25 10.97 2.60 8.52
C ILE A 25 10.90 2.42 10.02
N LYS A 26 9.87 3.00 10.62
CA LYS A 26 9.60 2.88 12.04
C LYS A 26 8.38 2.01 12.25
N TRP A 27 8.43 1.24 13.33
CA TRP A 27 7.34 0.42 13.79
C TRP A 27 7.00 0.80 15.23
N TYR A 28 5.70 0.81 15.53
CA TYR A 28 5.20 1.13 16.85
C TYR A 28 4.07 0.16 17.21
N ARG A 29 4.10 -0.35 18.44
CA ARG A 29 2.94 -1.00 19.04
C ARG A 29 1.94 0.06 19.50
N ILE A 30 0.66 -0.17 19.24
CA ILE A 30 -0.45 0.67 19.69
C ILE A 30 -1.22 -0.11 20.76
N THR A 31 -1.52 0.54 21.87
CA THR A 31 -2.21 -0.07 23.00
C THR A 31 -3.71 0.23 23.02
N GLU A 32 -4.15 1.33 22.41
CA GLU A 32 -5.57 1.73 22.40
C GLU A 32 -5.90 2.61 21.17
N PRO A 33 -6.70 2.12 20.19
CA PRO A 33 -7.09 0.71 20.03
C PRO A 33 -5.84 -0.17 19.85
N LYS A 34 -5.94 -1.46 20.25
CA LYS A 34 -4.80 -2.38 20.15
C LYS A 34 -4.36 -2.54 18.69
N GLY A 35 -3.06 -2.72 18.47
CA GLY A 35 -2.54 -3.00 17.13
C GLY A 35 -1.11 -2.52 16.92
N PHE A 36 -0.76 -2.23 15.68
CA PHE A 36 0.58 -1.70 15.34
C PHE A 36 0.54 -0.72 14.17
N LYS A 37 1.56 0.13 14.09
CA LYS A 37 1.75 1.13 13.05
C LYS A 37 3.13 0.99 12.42
N LEU A 38 3.16 1.06 11.10
CA LEU A 38 4.35 1.25 10.29
C LEU A 38 4.39 2.69 9.78
N GLU A 39 5.57 3.30 9.82
CA GLU A 39 5.84 4.60 9.23
C GLU A 39 7.06 4.52 8.31
N PHE A 40 6.85 4.81 7.04
CA PHE A 40 7.87 4.87 6.01
C PHE A 40 8.23 6.34 5.79
N HIS A 41 9.43 6.72 6.22
CA HIS A 41 9.94 8.09 6.17
C HIS A 41 10.70 8.30 4.86
N PHE A 42 10.23 9.22 4.04
CA PHE A 42 10.84 9.56 2.75
C PHE A 42 11.51 10.93 2.81
N ASN A 43 12.65 11.06 2.12
CA ASN A 43 13.16 12.37 1.75
C ASN A 43 12.25 13.03 0.70
N THR A 44 12.40 14.35 0.52
CA THR A 44 11.77 15.04 -0.61
C THR A 44 12.10 14.34 -1.92
N ASN A 45 11.07 13.98 -2.68
CA ASN A 45 11.18 13.12 -3.86
C ASN A 45 10.28 13.65 -4.99
N PRO A 46 10.49 13.23 -6.26
CA PRO A 46 9.75 13.75 -7.40
C PRO A 46 8.39 13.06 -7.63
N PHE A 47 7.93 12.19 -6.72
CA PHE A 47 6.73 11.36 -6.92
C PHE A 47 5.52 11.87 -6.14
N PHE A 48 5.70 12.15 -4.85
CA PHE A 48 4.64 12.59 -3.95
C PHE A 48 5.16 13.59 -2.92
N LYS A 49 4.24 14.32 -2.27
CA LYS A 49 4.59 15.35 -1.28
C LYS A 49 4.82 14.82 0.13
N ASN A 50 4.22 13.68 0.47
CA ASN A 50 4.26 13.13 1.82
C ASN A 50 5.70 12.85 2.26
N GLU A 51 6.07 13.32 3.46
CA GLU A 51 7.34 12.95 4.09
C GLU A 51 7.24 11.61 4.83
N VAL A 52 6.04 11.24 5.27
CA VAL A 52 5.77 9.98 5.97
C VAL A 52 4.55 9.33 5.35
N LEU A 53 4.69 8.08 4.93
CA LEU A 53 3.58 7.20 4.58
C LEU A 53 3.40 6.20 5.71
N SER A 54 2.20 6.10 6.26
CA SER A 54 1.90 5.21 7.38
C SER A 54 0.83 4.18 7.05
N LYS A 55 0.97 3.00 7.67
CA LYS A 55 0.00 1.92 7.64
C LYS A 55 -0.24 1.46 9.07
N THR A 56 -1.49 1.47 9.50
CA THR A 56 -1.92 1.11 10.85
C THR A 56 -2.86 -0.07 10.77
N TYR A 57 -2.64 -1.08 11.59
CA TYR A 57 -3.55 -2.21 11.77
C TYR A 57 -4.10 -2.16 13.19
N HIS A 58 -5.42 -2.10 13.32
CA HIS A 58 -6.13 -2.23 14.60
C HIS A 58 -6.56 -3.69 14.77
N MET A 59 -6.25 -4.26 15.94
CA MET A 59 -6.53 -5.65 16.29
C MET A 59 -7.54 -5.69 17.43
N ILE A 60 -8.43 -6.68 17.39
CA ILE A 60 -9.41 -6.91 18.46
C ILE A 60 -8.73 -7.62 19.66
N ASP A 61 -7.84 -8.58 19.39
CA ASP A 61 -7.16 -9.39 20.40
C ASP A 61 -5.67 -9.58 20.06
N GLU A 62 -4.85 -9.90 21.07
CA GLU A 62 -3.40 -10.12 20.93
C GLU A 62 -3.03 -11.61 20.95
N ASP A 63 -3.83 -12.46 21.57
CA ASP A 63 -3.63 -13.91 21.64
C ASP A 63 -4.19 -14.59 20.38
N GLU A 64 -5.32 -14.08 19.86
CA GLU A 64 -5.87 -14.41 18.54
C GLU A 64 -5.93 -13.13 17.71
N PRO A 65 -4.89 -12.79 16.92
CA PRO A 65 -4.81 -11.49 16.26
C PRO A 65 -5.84 -11.40 15.12
N ILE A 66 -7.04 -10.94 15.48
CA ILE A 66 -8.14 -10.67 14.56
C ILE A 66 -8.02 -9.21 14.13
N LEU A 67 -7.81 -9.00 12.83
CA LEU A 67 -7.79 -7.67 12.22
C LEU A 67 -9.19 -7.04 12.29
N GLU A 68 -9.30 -5.92 13.00
CA GLU A 68 -10.52 -5.10 13.00
C GLU A 68 -10.54 -4.17 11.78
N LYS A 69 -9.42 -3.46 11.56
CA LYS A 69 -9.33 -2.42 10.53
C LYS A 69 -7.89 -2.15 10.15
N ALA A 70 -7.66 -1.91 8.86
CA ALA A 70 -6.43 -1.36 8.34
C ALA A 70 -6.64 0.09 7.85
N ILE A 71 -5.71 0.98 8.19
CA ILE A 71 -5.75 2.40 7.81
C ILE A 71 -4.41 2.74 7.16
N GLY A 72 -4.45 3.16 5.91
CA GLY A 72 -3.27 3.62 5.19
C GLY A 72 -3.31 5.13 4.94
N THR A 73 -2.14 5.68 4.63
CA THR A 73 -1.99 7.11 4.33
C THR A 73 -2.29 7.37 2.87
N GLU A 74 -3.20 8.32 2.59
CA GLU A 74 -3.42 8.78 1.23
C GLU A 74 -2.17 9.48 0.68
N ILE A 75 -1.71 9.00 -0.48
CA ILE A 75 -0.49 9.50 -1.12
C ILE A 75 -0.84 10.71 -2.01
N GLU A 76 -0.25 11.85 -1.69
CA GLU A 76 -0.36 13.09 -2.45
C GLU A 76 0.59 13.08 -3.66
N TRP A 77 0.24 12.30 -4.68
CA TRP A 77 1.00 12.20 -5.92
C TRP A 77 1.11 13.54 -6.65
N TYR A 78 2.29 13.83 -7.19
CA TYR A 78 2.44 14.90 -8.17
C TYR A 78 1.75 14.53 -9.49
N PRO A 79 1.36 15.52 -10.32
CA PRO A 79 0.67 15.28 -11.58
C PRO A 79 1.42 14.31 -12.50
N GLY A 80 0.78 13.19 -12.85
CA GLY A 80 1.35 12.16 -13.73
C GLY A 80 2.45 11.30 -13.10
N LYS A 81 2.62 11.36 -11.77
CA LYS A 81 3.62 10.58 -11.03
C LYS A 81 3.04 9.44 -10.20
N SER A 82 1.72 9.25 -10.24
CA SER A 82 1.06 8.13 -9.57
C SER A 82 1.64 6.80 -10.06
N LEU A 83 2.15 6.02 -9.11
CA LEU A 83 2.65 4.67 -9.36
C LEU A 83 1.55 3.62 -9.22
N THR A 84 0.45 3.93 -8.54
CA THR A 84 -0.69 3.02 -8.37
C THR A 84 -1.65 3.02 -9.57
N GLN A 85 -1.54 4.02 -10.46
CA GLN A 85 -2.42 4.19 -11.61
C GLN A 85 -1.67 4.33 -12.93
N LYS A 86 -2.17 3.70 -13.99
CA LYS A 86 -1.70 3.85 -15.37
C LYS A 86 -2.72 4.62 -16.20
N VAL A 87 -2.24 5.64 -16.89
CA VAL A 87 -3.07 6.47 -17.77
C VAL A 87 -3.00 5.91 -19.20
N LEU A 88 -4.06 5.23 -19.63
CA LEU A 88 -4.20 4.76 -21.01
C LEU A 88 -4.85 5.84 -21.87
N LYS A 89 -4.05 6.43 -22.77
CA LYS A 89 -4.54 7.34 -23.80
C LYS A 89 -4.98 6.53 -25.02
N LYS A 90 -6.29 6.39 -25.25
CA LYS A 90 -6.80 5.83 -26.51
C LYS A 90 -6.66 6.88 -27.63
N LYS A 91 -6.02 6.50 -28.74
CA LYS A 91 -6.00 7.34 -29.95
C LYS A 91 -7.45 7.52 -30.45
N PRO A 92 -7.89 8.74 -30.80
CA PRO A 92 -9.22 8.95 -31.34
C PRO A 92 -9.39 8.17 -32.65
N LYS A 93 -10.56 7.55 -32.85
CA LYS A 93 -10.91 6.90 -34.12
C LYS A 93 -10.82 7.92 -35.25
N LYS A 94 -10.12 7.55 -36.33
CA LYS A 94 -9.90 8.37 -37.53
C LYS A 94 -11.27 8.68 -38.15
N GLY A 95 -11.80 9.89 -37.97
CA GLY A 95 -13.06 10.34 -38.58
C GLY A 95 -13.96 11.26 -37.75
N SER A 96 -13.79 11.33 -36.42
CA SER A 96 -14.65 12.16 -35.57
C SER A 96 -14.06 13.57 -35.38
N LYS A 97 -14.61 14.58 -36.07
CA LYS A 97 -14.33 16.00 -35.78
C LYS A 97 -14.97 16.31 -34.41
N ASN A 98 -14.16 16.68 -33.41
CA ASN A 98 -14.53 16.99 -32.02
C ASN A 98 -14.80 15.80 -31.08
N THR A 99 -13.78 15.00 -30.77
CA THR A 99 -13.84 14.16 -29.55
C THR A 99 -12.57 14.35 -28.73
N LYS A 100 -12.71 14.95 -27.54
CA LYS A 100 -11.64 15.08 -26.55
C LYS A 100 -11.03 13.68 -26.31
N PRO A 101 -9.70 13.56 -26.15
CA PRO A 101 -9.08 12.26 -25.85
C PRO A 101 -9.68 11.68 -24.57
N ILE A 102 -10.32 10.52 -24.67
CA ILE A 102 -10.79 9.76 -23.50
C ILE A 102 -9.56 9.21 -22.82
N THR A 103 -9.30 9.71 -21.62
CA THR A 103 -8.21 9.27 -20.76
C THR A 103 -8.80 8.23 -19.82
N LYS A 104 -8.44 6.95 -19.98
CA LYS A 104 -8.84 5.89 -19.04
C LYS A 104 -7.73 5.74 -18.02
N ILE A 105 -8.07 5.82 -16.74
CA ILE A 105 -7.16 5.54 -15.63
C ILE A 105 -7.47 4.12 -15.17
N GLU A 106 -6.44 3.27 -15.11
CA GLU A 106 -6.56 1.89 -14.62
C GLU A 106 -5.60 1.71 -13.44
N ASN A 107 -6.07 1.06 -12.38
CA ASN A 107 -5.23 0.68 -11.25
C ASN A 107 -4.26 -0.42 -11.69
N CYS A 108 -3.10 -0.48 -11.04
CA CYS A 108 -2.04 -1.42 -11.39
C CYS A 108 -1.19 -1.75 -10.17
N GLU A 109 -0.60 -2.95 -10.16
CA GLU A 109 0.21 -3.49 -9.07
C GLU A 109 1.40 -2.60 -8.73
N SER A 110 1.44 -2.10 -7.51
CA SER A 110 2.50 -1.22 -7.01
C SER A 110 2.61 -1.44 -5.52
N PHE A 111 3.83 -1.41 -5.00
CA PHE A 111 4.10 -1.42 -3.56
C PHE A 111 3.27 -0.37 -2.82
N PHE A 112 3.02 0.78 -3.45
CA PHE A 112 2.29 1.88 -2.84
C PHE A 112 0.78 1.61 -2.66
N ASN A 113 0.24 0.53 -3.25
CA ASN A 113 -1.11 0.04 -2.94
C ASN A 113 -1.22 -0.42 -1.49
N PHE A 114 -0.12 -0.81 -0.83
CA PHE A 114 -0.07 -1.17 0.58
C PHE A 114 -0.62 -0.06 1.51
N PHE A 115 -0.50 1.21 1.11
CA PHE A 115 -1.04 2.35 1.86
C PHE A 115 -2.51 2.64 1.55
N SER A 116 -3.16 1.81 0.73
CA SER A 116 -4.58 1.90 0.39
C SER A 116 -5.25 0.55 0.67
N PRO A 117 -5.39 0.16 1.96
CA PRO A 117 -5.90 -1.15 2.31
C PRO A 117 -7.32 -1.38 1.77
N PRO A 118 -7.68 -2.65 1.46
CA PRO A 118 -9.05 -3.02 1.18
C PRO A 118 -9.98 -2.59 2.34
N GLN A 119 -11.15 -2.06 1.98
CA GLN A 119 -12.15 -1.61 2.95
C GLN A 119 -13.22 -2.69 3.11
N VAL A 120 -13.59 -2.99 4.36
CA VAL A 120 -14.76 -3.82 4.65
C VAL A 120 -16.00 -3.00 4.30
N PRO A 121 -16.88 -3.48 3.41
CA PRO A 121 -18.14 -2.82 3.12
C PRO A 121 -19.02 -2.82 4.38
N ASP A 122 -19.89 -1.82 4.48
CA ASP A 122 -20.84 -1.75 5.59
C ASP A 122 -21.82 -2.94 5.53
N ASP A 123 -22.31 -3.42 6.67
CA ASP A 123 -23.22 -4.58 6.77
C ASP A 123 -24.50 -4.45 5.90
N ASP A 124 -24.84 -3.23 5.48
CA ASP A 124 -25.99 -2.91 4.64
C ASP A 124 -25.70 -3.00 3.12
N GLU A 125 -24.44 -3.20 2.71
CA GLU A 125 -24.03 -3.35 1.31
C GLU A 125 -24.00 -4.84 0.90
N GLU A 126 -25.05 -5.29 0.20
CA GLU A 126 -25.02 -6.60 -0.47
C GLU A 126 -24.00 -6.58 -1.61
N ILE A 127 -22.85 -7.21 -1.37
CA ILE A 127 -21.89 -7.59 -2.40
C ILE A 127 -22.15 -9.04 -2.83
N ASP A 128 -21.90 -9.35 -4.11
CA ASP A 128 -21.97 -10.72 -4.58
C ASP A 128 -20.85 -11.60 -3.98
N GLU A 129 -21.09 -12.92 -3.95
CA GLU A 129 -20.19 -13.91 -3.35
C GLU A 129 -18.77 -13.85 -3.95
N ASP A 130 -18.66 -13.68 -5.27
CA ASP A 130 -17.37 -13.58 -5.97
C ASP A 130 -16.60 -12.31 -5.51
N THR A 131 -17.30 -11.19 -5.35
CA THR A 131 -16.71 -9.93 -4.86
C THR A 131 -16.31 -10.04 -3.38
N ALA A 132 -17.10 -10.72 -2.56
CA ALA A 132 -16.79 -10.96 -1.14
C ALA A 132 -15.53 -11.83 -0.99
N GLU A 133 -15.42 -12.92 -1.76
CA GLU A 133 -14.26 -13.80 -1.75
C GLU A 133 -12.99 -13.06 -2.20
N GLN A 134 -13.08 -12.24 -3.25
CA GLN A 134 -11.96 -11.42 -3.71
C GLN A 134 -11.50 -10.41 -2.66
N LEU A 135 -12.44 -9.76 -1.97
CA LEU A 135 -12.13 -8.81 -0.92
C LEU A 135 -11.46 -9.51 0.27
N GLN A 136 -11.97 -10.68 0.67
CA GLN A 136 -11.39 -11.47 1.74
C GLN A 136 -9.93 -11.86 1.44
N ASN A 137 -9.67 -12.35 0.23
CA ASN A 137 -8.32 -12.70 -0.21
C ASN A 137 -7.36 -11.48 -0.19
N GLN A 138 -7.84 -10.29 -0.60
CA GLN A 138 -7.04 -9.06 -0.54
C GLN A 138 -6.75 -8.62 0.89
N MET A 139 -7.72 -8.77 1.80
CA MET A 139 -7.54 -8.44 3.22
C MET A 139 -6.55 -9.39 3.89
N GLU A 140 -6.61 -10.68 3.60
CA GLU A 140 -5.67 -11.69 4.11
C GLU A 140 -4.25 -11.38 3.63
N GLN A 141 -4.05 -11.13 2.33
CA GLN A 141 -2.75 -10.75 1.78
C GLN A 141 -2.20 -9.46 2.41
N ASP A 142 -3.04 -8.42 2.56
CA ASP A 142 -2.62 -7.16 3.18
C ASP A 142 -2.21 -7.35 4.65
N TYR A 143 -2.94 -8.20 5.37
CA TYR A 143 -2.62 -8.55 6.75
C TYR A 143 -1.32 -9.34 6.85
N ASP A 144 -1.11 -10.35 6.01
CA ASP A 144 0.12 -11.17 6.00
C ASP A 144 1.36 -10.31 5.78
N ILE A 145 1.31 -9.35 4.85
CA ILE A 145 2.39 -8.39 4.63
C ILE A 145 2.63 -7.55 5.90
N GLY A 146 1.56 -7.03 6.51
CA GLY A 146 1.63 -6.28 7.76
C GLY A 146 2.24 -7.08 8.91
N TYR A 147 1.82 -8.34 9.05
CA TYR A 147 2.30 -9.27 10.07
C TYR A 147 3.79 -9.60 9.89
N VAL A 148 4.25 -9.79 8.65
CA VAL A 148 5.68 -9.94 8.34
C VAL A 148 6.47 -8.74 8.86
N TYR A 149 6.00 -7.52 8.61
CA TYR A 149 6.65 -6.32 9.17
C TYR A 149 6.62 -6.30 10.70
N ASP A 150 5.51 -6.70 11.32
CA ASP A 150 5.39 -6.80 12.78
C ASP A 150 6.41 -7.77 13.38
N VAL A 151 6.51 -8.99 12.84
CA VAL A 151 7.50 -9.99 13.27
C VAL A 151 8.92 -9.49 13.05
N LEU A 152 9.23 -8.91 11.89
CA LEU A 152 10.58 -8.43 11.57
C LEU A 152 11.01 -7.25 12.46
N CYS A 153 10.07 -6.38 12.83
CA CYS A 153 10.35 -5.22 13.69
C CYS A 153 10.37 -5.59 15.17
N SER A 154 9.45 -6.45 15.63
CA SER A 154 9.39 -6.93 17.02
C SER A 154 10.58 -7.81 17.40
N THR A 155 11.13 -8.58 16.46
CA THR A 155 12.35 -9.39 16.66
C THR A 155 13.66 -8.59 16.50
N ALA A 156 13.57 -7.26 16.34
CA ALA A 156 14.68 -6.33 16.15
C ALA A 156 15.56 -6.58 14.90
N VAL A 157 15.15 -7.46 13.99
CA VAL A 157 15.89 -7.78 12.76
C VAL A 157 15.87 -6.61 11.76
N LEU A 158 14.75 -5.87 11.68
CA LEU A 158 14.62 -4.71 10.79
C LEU A 158 15.05 -3.38 11.43
N CYS A 159 14.88 -3.22 12.75
CA CYS A 159 15.18 -1.96 13.47
C CYS A 159 16.63 -1.49 13.35
N PHE A 160 17.57 -2.38 13.01
CA PHE A 160 18.99 -2.04 12.91
C PHE A 160 19.52 -1.87 11.47
N ASN A 161 18.78 -2.22 10.41
CA ASN A 161 19.42 -2.34 9.09
C ASN A 161 18.51 -2.08 7.87
N VAL A 162 17.69 -1.02 7.91
CA VAL A 162 16.95 -0.59 6.70
C VAL A 162 17.86 0.10 5.67
N CYS A 163 18.97 0.71 6.09
CA CYS A 163 19.91 1.37 5.18
C CYS A 163 20.73 0.43 4.28
N SER A 164 20.81 -0.88 4.58
CA SER A 164 21.64 -1.82 3.80
C SER A 164 20.87 -2.52 2.67
N LEU A 165 19.63 -2.10 2.40
CA LEU A 165 18.65 -2.91 1.68
C LEU A 165 17.97 -2.17 0.51
N PHE A 166 18.51 -1.00 0.12
CA PHE A 166 18.22 -0.25 -1.09
C PHE A 166 19.50 0.29 -1.70
#